data_AF-A0A954LHU7-F1
#
_entry.id   AF-A0A954LHU7-F1
#
_cell.length_a   1.000
_cell.length_b   1.000
_cell.length_c   1.000
_cell.angle_alpha   90.00
_cell.angle_beta   90.00
_cell.angle_gamma   90.00
#
_symmetry.space_group_name_H-M   'P 1'
#
loop_
_entity.id
_entity.type
_entity.pdbx_description
1 polymer ?
#
loop_
_entity_poly.entity_id
_entity_poly.type
_entity_poly.pdbx_seq_one_letter_code
_entity_poly.pdbx_strand_id
1 'polypeptide(L)'
;MLKVDLPLGPVPSREDLEALKEDPGVEGSRARYFLKMLDDGESIPTTVPDYPVQTWCFGNDLAMVFLGGEVVVDYSIRMNDMFDGDRLWINAYSNDVPCYIASKRILREGGYEADSSMRYYRRPTRLAPEAEDVICDTVQKLLPHEFYSEQLRADFPAPKSPEESLAAITVRPGLKVELVAAEPLIADPVAFDWDVNGRL
;
A
#
# COMPACT_ATOMS: atom_id res chain seq x y z
N MET A 1 -7.37 -0.53 8.69
CA MET A 1 -6.93 -1.48 7.64
C MET A 1 -7.30 -0.88 6.31
N LEU A 2 -6.38 -0.86 5.36
CA LEU A 2 -6.63 -0.51 3.97
C LEU A 2 -6.40 -1.73 3.10
N LYS A 3 -7.09 -1.77 1.96
CA LYS A 3 -6.86 -2.72 0.88
C LYS A 3 -6.35 -1.96 -0.32
N VAL A 4 -5.29 -2.47 -0.94
CA VAL A 4 -4.64 -1.82 -2.08
C VAL A 4 -4.35 -2.84 -3.17
N ASP A 5 -4.40 -2.41 -4.42
CA ASP A 5 -4.05 -3.26 -5.55
C ASP A 5 -2.55 -3.19 -5.78
N LEU A 6 -1.86 -4.33 -5.73
CA LEU A 6 -0.42 -4.37 -6.02
C LEU A 6 -0.20 -4.56 -7.53
N PRO A 7 0.52 -3.66 -8.20
CA PRO A 7 0.77 -3.79 -9.63
C PRO A 7 1.58 -5.04 -9.94
N LEU A 8 1.21 -5.73 -11.03
CA LEU A 8 1.98 -6.79 -11.63
C LEU A 8 2.83 -6.23 -12.79
N GLY A 9 3.91 -6.92 -13.11
CA GLY A 9 4.72 -6.61 -14.29
C GLY A 9 3.98 -6.88 -15.60
N PRO A 10 4.69 -6.85 -16.75
CA PRO A 10 4.10 -7.20 -18.03
C PRO A 10 3.46 -8.59 -18.00
N VAL A 11 2.19 -8.67 -18.40
CA VAL A 11 1.41 -9.92 -18.45
C VAL A 11 1.69 -10.67 -19.77
N PRO A 12 1.65 -12.02 -19.77
CA PRO A 12 1.90 -12.80 -20.98
C PRO A 12 0.81 -12.54 -22.03
N SER A 13 1.21 -12.56 -23.30
CA SER A 13 0.28 -12.51 -24.42
C SER A 13 -0.44 -13.85 -24.59
N ARG A 14 -1.53 -13.87 -25.37
CA ARG A 14 -2.19 -15.13 -25.76
C ARG A 14 -1.22 -16.07 -26.46
N GLU A 15 -0.32 -15.55 -27.30
CA GLU A 15 0.69 -16.35 -28.00
C GLU A 15 1.68 -17.01 -27.02
N ASP A 16 2.16 -16.27 -26.02
CA ASP A 16 3.04 -16.80 -24.97
C ASP A 16 2.36 -17.94 -24.20
N LEU A 17 1.06 -17.80 -23.90
CA LEU A 17 0.29 -18.81 -23.20
C LEU A 17 0.02 -20.04 -24.07
N GLU A 18 -0.29 -19.87 -25.35
CA GLU A 18 -0.46 -20.97 -26.30
C GLU A 18 0.82 -21.80 -26.43
N ALA A 19 2.00 -21.16 -26.43
CA ALA A 19 3.29 -21.84 -26.47
C ALA A 19 3.57 -22.73 -25.24
N LEU A 20 2.98 -22.39 -24.08
CA LEU A 20 3.18 -23.10 -22.82
C LEU A 20 2.11 -24.15 -22.52
N LYS A 21 0.96 -24.13 -23.22
CA LYS A 21 -0.23 -24.92 -22.83
C LYS A 21 -0.02 -26.44 -22.82
N GLU A 22 0.93 -26.94 -23.60
CA GLU A 22 1.23 -28.38 -23.71
C GLU A 22 2.18 -28.87 -22.61
N ASP A 23 2.75 -27.97 -21.81
CA ASP A 23 3.58 -28.35 -20.67
C ASP A 23 2.74 -29.16 -19.65
N PRO A 24 3.23 -30.32 -19.19
CA PRO A 24 2.47 -31.18 -18.28
C PRO A 24 2.50 -30.67 -16.83
N GLY A 25 3.35 -29.69 -16.51
CA GLY A 25 3.56 -29.14 -15.18
C GLY A 25 2.68 -27.92 -14.87
N VAL A 26 3.12 -27.20 -13.83
CA VAL A 26 2.43 -25.99 -13.34
C VAL A 26 2.34 -24.89 -14.39
N GLU A 27 3.33 -24.79 -15.28
CA GLU A 27 3.35 -23.77 -16.34
C GLU A 27 2.23 -24.00 -17.36
N GLY A 28 2.08 -25.22 -17.87
CA GLY A 28 0.98 -25.50 -18.79
C GLY A 28 -0.38 -25.43 -18.10
N SER A 29 -0.48 -25.85 -16.84
CA SER A 29 -1.72 -25.68 -16.06
C SER A 29 -2.12 -24.22 -15.91
N ARG A 30 -1.16 -23.34 -15.64
CA ARG A 30 -1.36 -21.88 -15.52
C ARG A 30 -1.71 -21.26 -16.87
N ALA A 31 -1.04 -21.68 -17.94
CA ALA A 31 -1.30 -21.20 -19.28
C ALA A 31 -2.74 -21.51 -19.72
N ARG A 32 -3.18 -22.77 -19.55
CA ARG A 32 -4.57 -23.18 -19.86
C ARG A 32 -5.61 -22.41 -19.04
N TYR A 33 -5.30 -22.08 -17.79
CA TYR A 33 -6.19 -21.26 -16.94
C TYR A 33 -6.39 -19.86 -17.51
N PHE A 34 -5.31 -19.17 -17.90
CA PHE A 34 -5.42 -17.82 -18.48
C PHE A 34 -5.96 -17.83 -19.92
N LEU A 35 -5.67 -18.86 -20.72
CA LEU A 35 -6.30 -19.02 -22.04
C LEU A 35 -7.81 -19.15 -21.93
N LYS A 36 -8.29 -19.98 -21.00
CA LYS A 36 -9.73 -20.12 -20.75
C LYS A 36 -10.36 -18.77 -20.36
N MET A 37 -9.73 -18.02 -19.46
CA MET A 37 -10.19 -16.69 -19.06
C MET A 37 -10.31 -15.75 -20.26
N LEU A 38 -9.31 -15.72 -21.14
CA LEU A 38 -9.36 -14.93 -22.37
C LEU A 38 -10.43 -15.43 -23.37
N ASP A 39 -10.65 -16.74 -23.45
CA ASP A 39 -11.70 -17.34 -24.31
C ASP A 39 -13.12 -17.00 -23.81
N ASP A 40 -13.27 -16.84 -22.49
CA ASP A 40 -14.50 -16.39 -21.85
C ASP A 40 -14.73 -14.87 -21.98
N GLY A 41 -13.81 -14.13 -22.65
CA GLY A 41 -13.90 -12.70 -22.89
C GLY A 41 -13.41 -11.83 -21.72
N GLU A 42 -12.79 -12.44 -20.71
CA GLU A 42 -12.17 -11.73 -19.59
C GLU A 42 -10.75 -11.28 -19.95
N SER A 43 -10.17 -10.43 -19.09
CA SER A 43 -8.80 -9.93 -19.25
C SER A 43 -7.89 -10.51 -18.17
N ILE A 44 -6.63 -10.75 -18.52
CA ILE A 44 -5.62 -11.20 -17.54
C ILE A 44 -5.42 -10.11 -16.48
N PRO A 45 -5.48 -10.44 -15.17
CA PRO A 45 -5.26 -9.47 -14.11
C PRO A 45 -3.90 -8.78 -14.21
N THR A 46 -3.92 -7.45 -14.10
CA THR A 46 -2.71 -6.60 -14.07
C THR A 46 -2.30 -6.20 -12.66
N THR A 47 -3.05 -6.65 -11.65
CA THR A 47 -2.77 -6.41 -10.23
C THR A 47 -3.01 -7.68 -9.42
N VAL A 48 -2.42 -7.73 -8.22
CA VAL A 48 -2.91 -8.54 -7.11
C VAL A 48 -3.93 -7.67 -6.37
N PRO A 49 -5.25 -7.94 -6.51
CA PRO A 49 -6.26 -7.06 -5.96
C PRO A 49 -6.36 -7.20 -4.44
N ASP A 50 -6.89 -6.16 -3.79
CA ASP A 50 -7.35 -6.20 -2.40
C ASP A 50 -6.28 -6.61 -1.35
N TYR A 51 -4.99 -6.36 -1.63
CA TYR A 51 -3.90 -6.69 -0.71
C TYR A 51 -4.06 -5.97 0.64
N PRO A 52 -4.12 -6.70 1.77
CA PRO A 52 -4.41 -6.09 3.07
C PRO A 52 -3.15 -5.49 3.70
N VAL A 53 -3.28 -4.23 4.13
CA VAL A 53 -2.31 -3.54 5.00
C VAL A 53 -3.03 -3.02 6.24
N GLN A 54 -2.52 -3.39 7.41
CA GLN A 54 -3.11 -2.97 8.68
C GLN A 54 -2.02 -2.57 9.68
N THR A 55 -2.33 -1.58 10.51
CA THR A 55 -1.47 -1.16 11.62
C THR A 55 -2.29 -1.13 12.90
N TRP A 56 -1.64 -1.42 14.03
CA TRP A 56 -2.14 -1.15 15.39
C TRP A 56 -1.11 -0.29 16.12
N CYS A 57 -1.58 0.68 16.91
CA CYS A 57 -0.72 1.50 17.76
C CYS A 57 -1.17 1.37 19.22
N PHE A 58 -0.21 1.16 20.11
CA PHE A 58 -0.41 1.09 21.56
C PHE A 58 0.18 2.36 22.18
N GLY A 59 -0.64 3.42 22.18
CA GLY A 59 -0.16 4.76 22.48
C GLY A 59 0.98 5.15 21.54
N ASN A 60 2.05 5.69 22.12
CA ASN A 60 3.26 6.05 21.40
C ASN A 60 4.39 5.03 21.62
N ASP A 61 4.17 3.94 22.35
CA ASP A 61 5.27 3.06 22.78
C ASP A 61 5.51 1.90 21.83
N LEU A 62 4.50 1.49 21.07
CA LEU A 62 4.59 0.37 20.12
C LEU A 62 3.62 0.55 18.95
N ALA A 63 4.14 0.40 17.74
CA ALA A 63 3.37 0.21 16.53
C ALA A 63 3.57 -1.21 15.99
N MET A 64 2.50 -1.83 15.52
CA MET A 64 2.52 -3.10 14.83
C MET A 64 2.02 -2.93 13.40
N VAL A 65 2.73 -3.52 12.44
CA VAL A 65 2.37 -3.58 11.02
C VAL A 65 2.02 -5.02 10.66
N PHE A 66 0.95 -5.20 9.91
CA PHE A 66 0.45 -6.49 9.45
C PHE A 66 0.29 -6.45 7.94
N LEU A 67 1.03 -7.32 7.25
CA LEU A 67 1.10 -7.44 5.81
C LEU A 67 0.61 -8.82 5.36
N GLY A 68 -0.17 -8.88 4.28
CA GLY A 68 -0.57 -10.13 3.66
C GLY A 68 0.57 -10.82 2.92
N GLY A 69 0.47 -12.13 2.73
CA GLY A 69 1.39 -12.88 1.86
C GLY A 69 2.73 -13.25 2.49
N GLU A 70 3.59 -13.83 1.65
CA GLU A 70 4.93 -14.28 2.03
C GLU A 70 5.90 -13.12 1.80
N VAL A 71 6.00 -12.25 2.80
CA VAL A 71 6.76 -11.00 2.70
C VAL A 71 8.24 -11.22 2.96
N VAL A 72 9.08 -10.72 2.05
CA VAL A 72 10.54 -10.82 2.15
C VAL A 72 11.13 -9.84 3.17
N VAL A 73 12.33 -10.13 3.66
CA VAL A 73 13.00 -9.38 4.74
C VAL A 73 13.23 -7.89 4.42
N ASP A 74 13.38 -7.53 3.15
CA ASP A 74 13.65 -6.15 2.73
C ASP A 74 12.60 -5.14 3.22
N TYR A 75 11.34 -5.55 3.34
CA TYR A 75 10.29 -4.69 3.90
C TYR A 75 10.57 -4.35 5.36
N SER A 76 11.08 -5.31 6.14
CA SER A 76 11.46 -5.03 7.53
C SER A 76 12.60 -4.04 7.62
N ILE A 77 13.61 -4.15 6.75
CA ILE A 77 14.76 -3.22 6.73
C ILE A 77 14.27 -1.82 6.35
N ARG A 78 13.56 -1.71 5.23
CA ARG A 78 13.07 -0.42 4.74
C ARG A 78 12.12 0.26 5.72
N MET A 79 11.21 -0.48 6.35
CA MET A 79 10.28 0.09 7.33
C MET A 79 10.99 0.54 8.62
N ASN A 80 12.04 -0.18 9.06
CA ASN A 80 12.86 0.27 10.19
C ASN A 80 13.65 1.55 9.86
N ASP A 81 14.00 1.81 8.60
CA ASP A 81 14.63 3.07 8.18
C ASP A 81 13.59 4.21 8.03
N MET A 82 12.39 3.90 7.55
CA MET A 82 11.30 4.87 7.36
C MET A 82 10.67 5.31 8.69
N PHE A 83 10.63 4.43 9.67
CA PHE A 83 9.93 4.65 10.94
C PHE A 83 10.89 4.52 12.13
N ASP A 84 10.36 4.71 13.34
CA ASP A 84 11.07 4.40 14.57
C ASP A 84 11.11 2.88 14.78
N GLY A 85 12.18 2.25 14.29
CA GLY A 85 12.37 0.81 14.34
C GLY A 85 12.44 0.21 15.75
N ASP A 86 12.85 0.98 16.76
CA ASP A 86 12.90 0.50 18.15
C ASP A 86 11.51 0.27 18.74
N ARG A 87 10.49 0.91 18.14
CA ARG A 87 9.08 0.83 18.55
C ARG A 87 8.19 0.18 17.47
N LEU A 88 8.78 -0.50 16.49
CA LEU A 88 8.04 -1.09 15.37
C LEU A 88 8.13 -2.63 15.35
N TRP A 89 6.97 -3.29 15.27
CA TRP A 89 6.89 -4.73 15.06
C TRP A 89 6.19 -5.02 13.73
N ILE A 90 6.84 -5.76 12.82
CA ILE A 90 6.31 -6.07 11.50
C ILE A 90 5.95 -7.56 11.40
N ASN A 91 4.74 -7.85 10.93
CA ASN A 91 4.21 -9.21 10.74
C ASN A 91 3.82 -9.43 9.27
N ALA A 92 4.14 -10.61 8.75
CA ALA A 92 3.68 -11.12 7.46
C ALA A 92 2.53 -12.12 7.65
N TYR A 93 2.07 -12.79 6.58
CA TYR A 93 1.02 -13.83 6.63
C TYR A 93 -0.25 -13.40 7.37
N SER A 94 -0.55 -12.10 7.36
CA SER A 94 -1.64 -11.53 8.13
C SER A 94 -2.80 -11.21 7.21
N ASN A 95 -4.02 -11.58 7.62
CA ASN A 95 -5.29 -11.35 6.93
C ASN A 95 -5.48 -12.04 5.56
N ASP A 96 -4.42 -12.28 4.78
CA ASP A 96 -4.47 -12.98 3.49
C ASP A 96 -3.08 -13.52 3.08
N VAL A 97 -3.03 -14.47 2.11
CA VAL A 97 -1.80 -15.00 1.53
C VAL A 97 -1.87 -15.05 -0.01
N PRO A 98 -1.79 -13.90 -0.71
CA PRO A 98 -2.05 -13.85 -2.15
C PRO A 98 -0.89 -14.33 -3.04
N CYS A 99 0.35 -14.20 -2.57
CA CYS A 99 1.61 -14.70 -3.17
C CYS A 99 2.81 -14.30 -2.31
N TYR A 100 4.03 -14.57 -2.79
CA TYR A 100 5.22 -13.88 -2.32
C TYR A 100 5.15 -12.39 -2.61
N ILE A 101 5.62 -11.58 -1.66
CA ILE A 101 5.68 -10.13 -1.77
C ILE A 101 7.15 -9.75 -1.84
N ALA A 102 7.70 -9.78 -3.06
CA ALA A 102 9.09 -9.46 -3.32
C ALA A 102 9.34 -7.94 -3.29
N SER A 103 10.56 -7.54 -2.91
CA SER A 103 11.05 -6.15 -2.98
C SER A 103 11.61 -5.84 -4.37
N LYS A 104 11.84 -4.56 -4.67
CA LYS A 104 12.53 -4.06 -5.86
C LYS A 104 13.92 -4.68 -6.03
N ARG A 105 14.63 -4.97 -4.93
CA ARG A 105 15.94 -5.62 -4.99
C ARG A 105 15.79 -7.07 -5.41
N ILE A 106 14.92 -7.82 -4.75
CA ILE A 106 14.67 -9.24 -5.09
C ILE A 106 14.07 -9.38 -6.50
N LEU A 107 13.21 -8.46 -6.94
CA LEU A 107 12.71 -8.44 -8.32
C LEU A 107 13.81 -8.20 -9.38
N ARG A 108 14.88 -7.47 -9.03
CA ARG A 108 16.06 -7.28 -9.89
C ARG A 108 16.96 -8.51 -9.92
N GLU A 109 17.09 -9.19 -8.78
CA GLU A 109 17.88 -10.42 -8.64
C GLU A 109 17.18 -11.62 -9.27
N GLY A 110 15.84 -11.61 -9.28
CA GLY A 110 15.01 -12.72 -9.71
C GLY A 110 15.06 -13.90 -8.74
N GLY A 111 14.50 -15.03 -9.15
CA GLY A 111 14.57 -16.28 -8.40
C GLY A 111 13.22 -16.79 -7.92
N TYR A 112 13.22 -17.52 -6.80
CA TYR A 112 12.02 -18.23 -6.36
C TYR A 112 10.92 -17.26 -5.93
N GLU A 113 11.24 -16.36 -5.01
CA GLU A 113 10.33 -15.40 -4.40
C GLU A 113 9.81 -14.36 -5.40
N ALA A 114 10.65 -13.93 -6.35
CA ALA A 114 10.27 -12.96 -7.38
C ALA A 114 9.49 -13.59 -8.55
N ASP A 115 9.99 -14.69 -9.11
CA ASP A 115 9.55 -15.15 -10.43
C ASP A 115 8.80 -16.49 -10.37
N SER A 116 9.44 -17.55 -9.89
CA SER A 116 8.89 -18.90 -10.06
C SER A 116 7.79 -19.28 -9.06
N SER A 117 7.77 -18.69 -7.86
CA SER A 117 6.74 -18.96 -6.85
C SER A 117 5.35 -18.50 -7.30
N MET A 118 5.30 -17.42 -8.09
CA MET A 118 4.08 -16.79 -8.63
C MET A 118 3.19 -17.77 -9.39
N ARG A 119 3.80 -18.82 -9.97
CA ARG A 119 3.14 -19.89 -10.71
C ARG A 119 2.19 -20.69 -9.83
N TYR A 120 2.59 -20.95 -8.59
CA TYR A 120 1.82 -21.73 -7.62
C TYR A 120 0.61 -20.95 -7.06
N TYR A 121 0.70 -19.62 -7.03
CA TYR A 121 -0.42 -18.72 -6.68
C TYR A 121 -1.27 -18.32 -7.88
N ARG A 122 -1.04 -18.93 -9.06
CA ARG A 122 -1.71 -18.59 -10.33
C ARG A 122 -1.66 -17.10 -10.65
N ARG A 123 -0.54 -16.44 -10.36
CA ARG A 123 -0.31 -15.07 -10.82
C ARG A 123 0.22 -15.10 -12.26
N PRO A 124 -0.19 -14.18 -13.13
CA PRO A 124 0.21 -14.20 -14.54
C PRO A 124 1.70 -13.88 -14.71
N THR A 125 2.25 -13.07 -13.81
CA THR A 125 3.64 -12.62 -13.81
C THR A 125 4.04 -12.22 -12.40
N ARG A 126 5.29 -11.75 -12.24
CA ARG A 126 5.82 -11.21 -10.98
C ARG A 126 5.18 -9.86 -10.62
N LEU A 127 5.34 -9.44 -9.36
CA LEU A 127 5.00 -8.07 -8.96
C LEU A 127 5.82 -7.05 -9.77
N ALA A 128 5.22 -5.89 -10.02
CA ALA A 128 5.95 -4.75 -10.54
C ALA A 128 6.82 -4.14 -9.42
N PRO A 129 7.97 -3.53 -9.73
CA PRO A 129 8.82 -2.86 -8.74
C PRO A 129 8.08 -1.84 -7.86
N GLU A 130 7.04 -1.21 -8.40
CA GLU A 130 6.21 -0.20 -7.73
C GLU A 130 5.39 -0.78 -6.57
N ALA A 131 5.13 -2.09 -6.55
CA ALA A 131 4.36 -2.73 -5.48
C ALA A 131 4.98 -2.51 -4.09
N GLU A 132 6.31 -2.46 -4.00
CA GLU A 132 7.00 -2.19 -2.74
C GLU A 132 6.68 -0.79 -2.20
N ASP A 133 6.67 0.22 -3.08
CA ASP A 133 6.33 1.59 -2.67
C ASP A 133 4.86 1.69 -2.28
N VAL A 134 3.96 1.08 -3.06
CA VAL A 134 2.52 1.05 -2.74
C VAL A 134 2.29 0.53 -1.31
N ILE A 135 2.97 -0.54 -0.91
CA ILE A 135 2.87 -1.09 0.45
C ILE A 135 3.46 -0.14 1.48
N CYS A 136 4.67 0.36 1.27
CA CYS A 136 5.35 1.24 2.22
C CYS A 136 4.61 2.57 2.43
N ASP A 137 4.09 3.17 1.35
CA ASP A 137 3.28 4.39 1.38
C ASP A 137 1.94 4.13 2.10
N THR A 138 1.37 2.94 1.93
CA THR A 138 0.13 2.57 2.64
C THR A 138 0.39 2.42 4.14
N VAL A 139 1.53 1.83 4.54
CA VAL A 139 1.93 1.77 5.96
C VAL A 139 2.20 3.18 6.51
N GLN A 140 2.89 4.03 5.75
CA GLN A 140 3.12 5.43 6.13
C GLN A 140 1.81 6.14 6.42
N LYS A 141 0.83 6.07 5.51
CA LYS A 141 -0.51 6.69 5.70
C LYS A 141 -1.27 6.16 6.91
N LEU A 142 -0.98 4.93 7.34
CA LEU A 142 -1.64 4.27 8.44
C LEU A 142 -0.93 4.45 9.79
N LEU A 143 0.33 4.87 9.80
CA LEU A 143 1.08 5.11 11.02
C LEU A 143 1.01 6.59 11.43
N PRO A 144 0.83 6.88 12.73
CA PRO A 144 0.96 8.23 13.25
C PRO A 144 2.37 8.82 13.03
N HIS A 145 2.47 10.14 12.86
CA HIS A 145 3.74 10.85 12.61
C HIS A 145 4.76 10.67 13.76
N GLU A 146 4.29 10.34 14.97
CA GLU A 146 5.11 10.02 16.14
C GLU A 146 6.01 8.79 15.92
N PHE A 147 5.68 7.94 14.95
CA PHE A 147 6.49 6.79 14.53
C PHE A 147 7.35 7.07 13.31
N TYR A 148 7.26 8.23 12.67
CA TYR A 148 8.13 8.53 11.52
C TYR A 148 9.57 8.73 11.99
N SER A 149 10.54 8.23 11.22
CA SER A 149 11.96 8.55 11.43
C SER A 149 12.21 10.04 11.19
N GLU A 150 13.36 10.55 11.65
CA GLU A 150 13.70 11.97 11.44
C GLU A 150 13.72 12.34 9.95
N GLN A 151 14.25 11.45 9.10
CA GLN A 151 14.28 11.64 7.66
C GLN A 151 12.86 11.69 7.08
N LEU A 152 12.00 10.74 7.47
CA LEU A 152 10.63 10.71 6.94
C LEU A 152 9.82 11.93 7.40
N ARG A 153 10.03 12.43 8.63
CA ARG A 153 9.40 13.67 9.10
C ARG A 153 9.89 14.91 8.36
N ALA A 154 11.14 14.93 7.90
CA ALA A 154 11.67 16.04 7.10
C ALA A 154 10.96 16.14 5.74
N ASP A 155 10.70 14.99 5.12
CA ASP A 155 10.02 14.91 3.83
C ASP A 155 8.48 15.05 3.97
N PHE A 156 7.93 14.56 5.08
CA PHE A 156 6.51 14.58 5.42
C PHE A 156 6.31 15.15 6.83
N PRO A 157 6.35 16.49 6.99
CA PRO A 157 6.19 17.12 8.30
C PRO A 157 4.80 16.83 8.86
N ALA A 158 4.73 16.73 10.19
CA ALA A 158 3.46 16.56 10.89
C ALA A 158 2.51 17.72 10.58
N PRO A 159 1.19 17.46 10.55
CA PRO A 159 0.21 18.55 10.46
C PRO A 159 0.40 19.50 11.64
N LYS A 160 0.23 20.80 11.36
CA LYS A 160 0.27 21.85 12.38
C LYS A 160 -0.92 21.71 13.33
N SER A 161 -0.75 22.16 14.57
CA SER A 161 -1.93 22.36 15.44
C SER A 161 -2.91 23.36 14.80
N PRO A 162 -4.20 23.35 15.17
CA PRO A 162 -5.16 24.35 14.68
C PRO A 162 -4.68 25.80 14.91
N GLU A 163 -4.05 26.07 16.04
CA GLU A 163 -3.50 27.39 16.40
C GLU A 163 -2.28 27.75 15.54
N GLU A 164 -1.35 26.82 15.36
CA GLU A 164 -0.17 27.01 14.51
C GLU A 164 -0.53 27.18 13.03
N SER A 165 -1.58 26.46 12.58
CA SER A 165 -2.15 26.59 11.25
C SER A 165 -2.79 27.96 11.06
N LEU A 166 -3.64 28.40 12.01
CA LEU A 166 -4.24 29.74 12.01
C LEU A 166 -3.18 30.85 11.98
N ALA A 167 -2.11 30.72 12.78
CA ALA A 167 -1.01 31.67 12.83
C ALA A 167 -0.21 31.77 11.51
N ALA A 168 -0.29 30.74 10.66
CA ALA A 168 0.36 30.74 9.35
C ALA A 168 -0.46 31.44 8.24
N ILE A 169 -1.73 31.79 8.51
CA ILE A 169 -2.61 32.42 7.52
C ILE A 169 -2.41 33.94 7.52
N THR A 170 -2.11 34.50 6.35
CA THR A 170 -1.99 35.95 6.15
C THR A 170 -3.18 36.48 5.36
N VAL A 171 -3.82 37.55 5.85
CA VAL A 171 -4.94 38.21 5.16
C VAL A 171 -4.66 39.67 4.85
N ARG A 172 -5.44 40.24 3.91
CA ARG A 172 -5.36 41.66 3.55
C ARG A 172 -5.86 42.55 4.69
N PRO A 173 -5.44 43.83 4.73
CA PRO A 173 -5.95 44.79 5.71
C PRO A 173 -7.48 44.84 5.73
N GLY A 174 -8.07 44.86 6.94
CA GLY A 174 -9.52 44.88 7.14
C GLY A 174 -10.19 43.50 7.21
N LEU A 175 -9.45 42.41 7.01
CA LEU A 175 -9.94 41.03 7.16
C LEU A 175 -9.38 40.37 8.42
N LYS A 176 -10.11 39.38 8.95
CA LYS A 176 -9.72 38.52 10.07
C LYS A 176 -10.08 37.07 9.76
N VAL A 177 -9.24 36.13 10.19
CA VAL A 177 -9.52 34.69 10.17
C VAL A 177 -9.72 34.22 11.60
N GLU A 178 -10.69 33.33 11.81
CA GLU A 178 -11.00 32.74 13.11
C GLU A 178 -11.08 31.23 12.97
N LEU A 179 -10.52 30.52 13.95
CA LEU A 179 -10.69 29.07 14.06
C LEU A 179 -12.10 28.77 14.57
N VAL A 180 -12.92 28.13 13.73
CA VAL A 180 -14.33 27.83 14.03
C VAL A 180 -14.60 26.34 14.29
N ALA A 181 -13.78 25.46 13.70
CA ALA A 181 -13.85 24.02 13.90
C ALA A 181 -12.50 23.36 13.55
N ALA A 182 -12.19 22.24 14.19
CA ALA A 182 -10.97 21.46 14.02
C ALA A 182 -11.20 20.00 14.44
N GLU A 183 -10.20 19.16 14.23
CA GLU A 183 -10.10 17.81 14.79
C GLU A 183 -10.30 17.86 16.33
N PRO A 184 -10.98 16.85 16.93
CA PRO A 184 -11.50 15.63 16.31
C PRO A 184 -12.91 15.77 15.73
N LEU A 185 -13.51 16.97 15.75
CA LEU A 185 -14.90 17.17 15.31
C LEU A 185 -15.04 17.14 13.77
N ILE A 186 -13.94 17.46 13.08
CA ILE A 186 -13.84 17.46 11.62
C ILE A 186 -12.56 16.69 11.25
N ALA A 187 -12.56 15.94 10.13
CA ALA A 187 -11.42 15.12 9.71
C ALA A 187 -10.90 15.47 8.29
N ASP A 188 -11.77 15.46 7.28
CA ASP A 188 -11.39 15.83 5.90
C ASP A 188 -12.56 16.57 5.22
N PRO A 189 -12.82 17.84 5.59
CA PRO A 189 -13.97 18.57 5.09
C PRO A 189 -13.72 19.02 3.65
N VAL A 190 -14.51 18.49 2.71
CA VAL A 190 -14.50 18.94 1.30
C VAL A 190 -15.56 20.02 1.03
N ALA A 191 -16.68 19.97 1.77
CA ALA A 191 -17.78 20.92 1.66
C ALA A 191 -18.39 21.18 3.05
N PHE A 192 -18.95 22.37 3.24
CA PHE A 192 -19.71 22.77 4.42
C PHE A 192 -20.89 23.67 3.99
N ASP A 193 -21.97 23.65 4.75
CA ASP A 193 -23.16 24.48 4.52
C ASP A 193 -23.83 24.81 5.86
N TRP A 194 -24.77 25.76 5.89
CA TRP A 194 -25.53 26.11 7.08
C TRP A 194 -26.99 25.71 6.95
N ASP A 195 -27.57 25.17 8.02
CA ASP A 195 -29.01 24.93 8.08
C ASP A 195 -29.82 26.24 8.18
N VAL A 196 -31.15 26.15 8.06
CA VAL A 196 -32.07 27.30 8.17
C VAL A 196 -32.03 28.00 9.53
N ASN A 197 -31.37 27.41 10.54
CA ASN A 197 -31.17 27.97 11.87
C ASN A 197 -29.75 28.55 12.06
N GLY A 198 -28.92 28.57 11.01
CA GLY A 198 -27.56 29.11 11.05
C GLY A 198 -26.54 28.20 11.73
N ARG A 199 -26.77 26.88 11.75
CA ARG A 199 -25.80 25.90 12.26
C ARG A 199 -24.96 25.36 11.11
N LEU A 200 -23.63 25.37 11.30
CA LEU A 200 -22.65 24.71 10.44
C LEU A 200 -22.71 23.19 10.62
#